data_AF-A0A932UJU3-F1
#
_entry.id   AF-A0A932UJU3-F1
#
_cell.length_a   1.000
_cell.length_b   1.000
_cell.length_c   1.000
_cell.angle_alpha   90.00
_cell.angle_beta   90.00
_cell.angle_gamma   90.00
#
_symmetry.space_group_name_H-M   'P 1'
#
loop_
_entity.id
_entity.type
_entity.pdbx_description
1 polymer ?
#
loop_
_entity_poly.entity_id
_entity_poly.type
_entity_poly.pdbx_seq_one_letter_code
_entity_poly.pdbx_strand_id
1 'polypeptide(L)'
;MGESSDTVEIGRYQIIREIGRGGMAVVYLAHDPRLARQVAIKLIAVHALADEYVRRSFEREAQAIGSLQHPHILPVYDVGEHEGQTYLVMHYVEGGRTLRDLVRSGPVDPREVGRLLIEVGHALGYAHSLGLVHRDVKPHNVLIDAAGHSYLADFGLAKAAAGTGVSLATKGSIGTPAYMSPEQIRAVQAIDHHADIYSLAVTTFELLTGRQPYTGDLAAVLYQHCFAEIPAARALVPSLPPPVGDVLRRALA
;
A
#
# COMPACT_ATOMS: atom_id res chain seq x y z
N MET A 1 -23.57 12.80 -38.16
CA MET A 1 -23.18 13.59 -36.97
C MET A 1 -23.12 12.61 -35.82
N GLY A 2 -21.91 12.17 -35.48
CA GLY A 2 -21.64 11.28 -34.36
C GLY A 2 -20.20 11.59 -34.00
N GLU A 3 -20.02 12.48 -33.03
CA GLU A 3 -18.71 12.77 -32.47
C GLU A 3 -18.16 11.45 -31.94
N SER A 4 -17.10 10.94 -32.58
CA SER A 4 -16.26 9.93 -31.97
C SER A 4 -15.65 10.59 -30.74
N SER A 5 -16.27 10.39 -29.58
CA SER A 5 -15.60 10.62 -28.31
C SER A 5 -14.37 9.72 -28.34
N ASP A 6 -13.20 10.31 -28.61
CA ASP A 6 -11.92 9.61 -28.59
C ASP A 6 -11.80 8.92 -27.23
N THR A 7 -12.10 7.63 -27.21
CA THR A 7 -12.04 6.83 -25.99
C THR A 7 -10.56 6.65 -25.72
N VAL A 8 -10.07 7.24 -24.64
CA VAL A 8 -8.69 7.04 -24.22
C VAL A 8 -8.56 5.59 -23.79
N GLU A 9 -7.63 4.85 -24.40
CA GLU A 9 -7.40 3.43 -24.10
C GLU A 9 -6.00 3.25 -23.52
N ILE A 10 -5.87 2.28 -22.59
CA ILE A 10 -4.57 1.76 -22.15
C ILE A 10 -4.59 0.27 -22.43
N GLY A 11 -3.73 -0.18 -23.36
CA GLY A 11 -3.79 -1.55 -23.86
C GLY A 11 -5.15 -1.82 -24.53
N ARG A 12 -5.93 -2.76 -23.98
CA ARG A 12 -7.30 -3.05 -24.46
C ARG A 12 -8.41 -2.36 -23.67
N TYR A 13 -8.03 -1.65 -22.61
CA TYR A 13 -8.97 -1.20 -21.59
C TYR A 13 -9.38 0.24 -21.87
N GLN A 14 -10.68 0.50 -21.82
CA GLN A 14 -11.26 1.80 -22.12
C GLN A 14 -11.32 2.64 -20.84
N ILE A 15 -10.60 3.75 -20.81
CA ILE A 15 -10.49 4.60 -19.62
C ILE A 15 -11.80 5.35 -19.40
N ILE A 16 -12.33 5.26 -18.19
CA ILE A 16 -13.55 5.95 -17.76
C ILE A 16 -13.17 7.26 -17.06
N ARG A 17 -12.32 7.19 -16.03
CA ARG A 17 -11.86 8.36 -15.26
C ARG A 17 -10.64 8.05 -14.40
N GLU A 18 -9.91 9.08 -13.99
CA GLU A 18 -8.91 8.96 -12.92
C GLU A 18 -9.59 8.72 -11.56
N ILE A 19 -9.02 7.81 -10.76
CA ILE A 19 -9.48 7.51 -9.40
C ILE A 19 -8.41 7.73 -8.33
N GLY A 20 -7.16 7.94 -8.73
CA GLY A 20 -6.08 8.30 -7.82
C GLY A 20 -4.80 8.68 -8.55
N ARG A 21 -3.99 9.51 -7.91
CA ARG A 21 -2.68 9.93 -8.43
C ARG A 21 -1.68 10.05 -7.29
N GLY A 22 -0.55 9.37 -7.47
CA GLY A 22 0.61 9.45 -6.60
C GLY A 22 1.82 10.01 -7.34
N GLY A 23 2.98 10.03 -6.67
CA GLY A 23 4.21 10.56 -7.27
C GLY A 23 4.73 9.74 -8.45
N MET A 24 4.54 8.42 -8.44
CA MET A 24 5.13 7.49 -9.43
C MET A 24 4.09 6.79 -10.32
N ALA A 25 2.80 7.00 -10.05
CA ALA A 25 1.73 6.31 -10.76
C ALA A 25 0.42 7.08 -10.77
N VAL A 26 -0.39 6.83 -11.78
CA VAL A 26 -1.79 7.26 -11.86
C VAL A 26 -2.67 6.02 -11.89
N VAL A 27 -3.79 6.06 -11.19
CA VAL A 27 -4.78 4.97 -11.15
C VAL A 27 -6.05 5.43 -11.85
N TYR A 28 -6.47 4.69 -12.85
CA TYR A 28 -7.69 4.92 -13.62
C TYR A 28 -8.73 3.84 -13.35
N LEU A 29 -10.00 4.22 -13.33
CA LEU A 29 -11.11 3.31 -13.54
C LEU A 29 -11.27 3.10 -15.05
N ALA A 30 -11.37 1.84 -15.48
CA ALA A 30 -11.50 1.46 -16.87
C ALA A 30 -12.51 0.33 -17.06
N HIS A 31 -12.99 0.16 -18.29
CA HIS A 31 -13.80 -0.97 -18.72
C HIS A 31 -12.93 -1.98 -19.47
N ASP A 32 -13.03 -3.27 -19.10
CA ASP A 32 -12.49 -4.38 -19.88
C ASP A 32 -13.56 -4.87 -20.86
N PRO A 33 -13.47 -4.55 -22.16
CA PRO A 33 -14.50 -4.92 -23.13
C PRO A 33 -14.55 -6.43 -23.40
N ARG A 34 -13.49 -7.19 -23.09
CA ARG A 34 -13.49 -8.66 -23.29
C ARG A 34 -14.27 -9.40 -22.24
N LEU A 35 -14.18 -8.94 -20.99
CA LEU A 35 -14.84 -9.56 -19.84
C LEU A 35 -16.07 -8.78 -19.36
N ALA A 36 -16.41 -7.68 -20.03
CA ALA A 36 -17.53 -6.80 -19.73
C ALA A 36 -17.59 -6.37 -18.25
N ARG A 37 -16.45 -5.95 -17.68
CA ARG A 37 -16.32 -5.57 -16.27
C ARG A 37 -15.54 -4.28 -16.07
N GLN A 38 -15.71 -3.65 -14.91
CA GLN A 38 -14.86 -2.54 -14.48
C GLN A 38 -13.58 -3.06 -13.81
N VAL A 39 -12.48 -2.36 -14.05
CA VAL A 39 -11.14 -2.65 -13.50
C VAL A 39 -10.45 -1.35 -13.10
N ALA A 40 -9.50 -1.45 -12.18
CA ALA A 40 -8.58 -0.36 -11.89
C ALA A 40 -7.26 -0.59 -12.63
N ILE A 41 -6.72 0.46 -13.26
CA ILE A 41 -5.47 0.42 -14.01
C ILE A 41 -4.47 1.36 -13.36
N LYS A 42 -3.40 0.80 -12.81
CA LYS A 42 -2.27 1.56 -12.28
C LYS A 42 -1.22 1.72 -13.36
N LEU A 43 -1.11 2.91 -13.92
CA LEU A 43 -0.11 3.28 -14.91
C LEU A 43 1.14 3.84 -14.21
N ILE A 44 2.29 3.20 -14.44
CA ILE A 44 3.58 3.59 -13.83
C ILE A 44 4.29 4.59 -14.76
N ALA A 45 4.81 5.67 -14.19
CA ALA A 45 5.44 6.72 -14.98
C ALA A 45 6.74 6.24 -15.68
N VAL A 46 6.95 6.66 -16.94
CA VAL A 46 8.08 6.25 -17.81
C VAL A 46 9.45 6.32 -17.12
N HIS A 47 9.70 7.40 -16.37
CA HIS A 47 10.99 7.63 -15.72
C HIS A 47 11.27 6.69 -14.55
N ALA A 48 10.25 6.02 -14.01
CA ALA A 48 10.40 5.09 -12.89
C ALA A 48 11.00 3.75 -13.32
N LEU A 49 10.94 3.37 -14.61
CA LEU A 49 11.41 2.08 -15.11
C LEU A 49 12.50 2.22 -16.19
N ALA A 50 13.24 3.34 -16.18
CA ALA A 50 14.25 3.64 -17.21
C ALA A 50 15.46 2.69 -17.20
N ASP A 51 15.71 2.00 -16.08
CA ASP A 51 16.77 1.01 -15.92
C ASP A 51 16.23 -0.41 -16.21
N GLU A 52 16.89 -1.14 -17.09
CA GLU A 52 16.49 -2.50 -17.48
C GLU A 52 16.46 -3.48 -16.28
N TYR A 53 17.35 -3.29 -15.30
CA TYR A 53 17.36 -4.06 -14.07
C TYR A 53 16.09 -3.83 -13.25
N VAL A 54 15.70 -2.56 -13.14
CA VAL A 54 14.48 -2.11 -12.45
C VAL A 54 13.24 -2.67 -13.14
N ARG A 55 13.17 -2.60 -14.48
CA ARG A 55 12.07 -3.17 -15.27
C ARG A 55 11.92 -4.68 -15.05
N ARG A 56 13.02 -5.43 -15.11
CA ARG A 56 13.01 -6.90 -14.87
C ARG A 56 12.61 -7.25 -13.44
N SER A 57 13.05 -6.47 -12.46
CA SER A 57 12.64 -6.65 -11.06
C SER A 57 11.14 -6.42 -10.90
N PHE A 58 10.61 -5.39 -11.56
CA PHE A 58 9.20 -5.04 -11.53
C PHE A 58 8.33 -6.14 -12.14
N GLU A 59 8.70 -6.66 -13.32
CA GLU A 59 7.98 -7.77 -13.97
C GLU A 59 7.95 -9.02 -13.08
N ARG A 60 9.07 -9.38 -12.44
CA ARG A 60 9.13 -10.52 -11.53
C ARG A 60 8.23 -10.34 -10.31
N GLU A 61 8.21 -9.14 -9.73
CA GLU A 61 7.37 -8.84 -8.58
C GLU A 61 5.88 -8.83 -8.98
N ALA A 62 5.54 -8.24 -10.13
CA ALA A 62 4.18 -8.26 -10.67
C ALA A 62 3.70 -9.70 -10.94
N GLN A 63 4.55 -10.58 -11.46
CA GLN A 63 4.23 -12.00 -11.64
C GLN A 63 4.00 -12.72 -10.30
N ALA A 64 4.87 -12.48 -9.31
CA ALA A 64 4.70 -13.06 -7.98
C ALA A 64 3.37 -12.62 -7.34
N ILE A 65 3.03 -11.34 -7.44
CA ILE A 65 1.78 -10.79 -6.92
C ILE A 65 0.57 -11.32 -7.68
N GLY A 66 0.65 -11.42 -9.01
CA GLY A 66 -0.42 -11.99 -9.85
C GLY A 66 -0.74 -13.45 -9.54
N SER A 67 0.18 -14.17 -8.89
CA SER A 67 -0.05 -15.54 -8.44
C SER A 67 -0.77 -15.65 -7.08
N LEU A 68 -0.90 -14.54 -6.34
CA LEU A 68 -1.51 -14.54 -5.02
C LEU A 68 -3.02 -14.73 -5.09
N GLN A 69 -3.53 -15.68 -4.32
CA GLN A 69 -4.95 -15.99 -4.22
C GLN A 69 -5.36 -16.00 -2.75
N HIS A 70 -5.87 -14.86 -2.29
CA HIS A 70 -6.34 -14.69 -0.91
C HIS A 70 -7.52 -13.71 -0.87
N PRO A 71 -8.57 -13.96 -0.06
CA PRO A 71 -9.76 -13.10 -0.02
C PRO A 71 -9.49 -11.64 0.37
N HIS A 72 -8.40 -11.38 1.09
CA HIS A 72 -8.01 -10.06 1.57
C HIS A 72 -6.75 -9.49 0.88
N ILE A 73 -6.35 -10.05 -0.27
CA ILE A 73 -5.34 -9.44 -1.15
C ILE A 73 -6.06 -8.97 -2.41
N LEU A 74 -5.82 -7.71 -2.81
CA LEU A 74 -6.45 -7.15 -3.99
C LEU A 74 -5.98 -7.91 -5.24
N PRO A 75 -6.89 -8.57 -5.99
CA PRO A 75 -6.48 -9.35 -7.16
C PRO A 75 -5.85 -8.48 -8.25
N VAL A 76 -4.70 -8.94 -8.76
CA VAL A 76 -4.08 -8.43 -9.99
C VAL A 76 -4.48 -9.35 -11.13
N TYR A 77 -5.12 -8.79 -12.15
CA TYR A 77 -5.66 -9.54 -13.28
C TYR A 77 -4.72 -9.60 -14.47
N ASP A 78 -3.92 -8.56 -14.69
CA ASP A 78 -3.12 -8.42 -15.90
C ASP A 78 -1.98 -7.42 -15.67
N VAL A 79 -0.93 -7.56 -16.48
CA VAL A 79 0.19 -6.61 -16.57
C VAL A 79 0.56 -6.43 -18.03
N GLY A 80 0.80 -5.19 -18.45
CA GLY A 80 1.15 -4.91 -19.83
C GLY A 80 1.94 -3.63 -20.00
N GLU A 81 2.26 -3.33 -21.25
CA GLU A 81 2.91 -2.08 -21.64
C GLU A 81 2.03 -1.34 -22.65
N HIS A 82 1.97 -0.02 -22.52
CA HIS A 82 1.27 0.87 -23.45
C HIS A 82 2.08 2.16 -23.58
N GLU A 83 2.48 2.49 -24.81
CA GLU A 83 3.30 3.69 -25.11
C GLU A 83 4.59 3.78 -24.25
N GLY A 84 5.23 2.65 -24.00
CA GLY A 84 6.45 2.58 -23.19
C GLY A 84 6.22 2.74 -21.67
N GLN A 85 4.96 2.74 -21.22
CA GLN A 85 4.60 2.74 -19.81
C GLN A 85 4.04 1.37 -19.40
N THR A 86 4.53 0.84 -18.29
CA THR A 86 3.98 -0.38 -17.70
C THR A 86 2.69 -0.05 -16.96
N TYR A 87 1.67 -0.88 -17.13
CA TYR A 87 0.41 -0.79 -16.39
C TYR A 87 0.07 -2.12 -15.71
N LEU A 88 -0.59 -2.03 -14.56
CA LEU A 88 -1.21 -3.16 -13.87
C LEU A 88 -2.72 -3.00 -13.89
N VAL A 89 -3.40 -4.11 -14.14
CA VAL A 89 -4.85 -4.22 -14.08
C VAL A 89 -5.22 -4.98 -12.83
N MET A 90 -6.04 -4.37 -11.99
CA MET A 90 -6.43 -4.92 -10.71
C MET A 90 -7.94 -4.83 -10.51
N HIS A 91 -8.43 -5.56 -9.51
CA HIS A 91 -9.82 -5.47 -9.10
C HIS A 91 -10.18 -4.03 -8.72
N TYR A 92 -11.29 -3.53 -9.28
CA TYR A 92 -11.90 -2.28 -8.85
C TYR A 92 -12.86 -2.56 -7.71
N VAL A 93 -12.57 -2.01 -6.53
CA VAL A 93 -13.45 -2.08 -5.35
C VAL A 93 -14.51 -0.99 -5.46
N GLU A 94 -15.64 -1.32 -6.06
CA GLU A 94 -16.75 -0.38 -6.29
C GLU A 94 -17.33 0.14 -4.96
N GLY A 95 -17.53 1.46 -4.88
CA GLY A 95 -18.01 2.13 -3.66
C GLY A 95 -17.05 2.03 -2.47
N GLY A 96 -15.84 1.48 -2.68
CA GLY A 96 -14.85 1.29 -1.64
C GLY A 96 -14.13 2.58 -1.25
N ARG A 97 -13.51 2.55 -0.07
CA ARG A 97 -12.65 3.63 0.45
C ARG A 97 -11.37 3.06 1.02
N THR A 98 -10.33 3.87 1.19
CA THR A 98 -9.10 3.43 1.86
C THR A 98 -9.21 3.56 3.38
N LEU A 99 -8.36 2.85 4.13
CA LEU A 99 -8.17 3.14 5.56
C LEU A 99 -7.70 4.58 5.80
N ARG A 100 -6.97 5.18 4.83
CA ARG A 100 -6.60 6.60 4.88
C ARG A 100 -7.83 7.50 4.88
N ASP A 101 -8.85 7.16 4.11
CA ASP A 101 -10.10 7.92 4.11
C ASP A 101 -10.82 7.78 5.45
N LEU A 102 -10.77 6.59 6.06
CA LEU A 102 -11.37 6.32 7.36
C LEU A 102 -10.72 7.18 8.46
N VAL A 103 -9.40 7.18 8.58
CA VAL A 103 -8.69 7.96 9.61
C VAL A 103 -8.82 9.47 9.42
N ARG A 104 -8.99 9.94 8.18
CA ARG A 104 -9.30 11.35 7.89
C ARG A 104 -10.64 11.81 8.45
N SER A 105 -11.58 10.88 8.68
CA SER A 105 -12.86 11.16 9.34
C SER A 105 -12.74 11.23 10.87
N GLY A 106 -11.56 10.91 11.43
CA GLY A 106 -11.28 10.89 12.86
C GLY A 106 -10.76 9.52 13.32
N PRO A 107 -10.49 9.36 14.64
CA PRO A 107 -10.16 8.07 15.22
C PRO A 107 -11.25 7.03 14.96
N VAL A 108 -10.83 5.80 14.68
CA VAL A 108 -11.70 4.67 14.33
C VAL A 108 -12.01 3.85 15.57
N ASP A 109 -13.23 3.28 15.63
CA ASP A 109 -13.63 2.42 16.74
C ASP A 109 -12.65 1.23 16.89
N PRO A 110 -12.15 0.93 18.10
CA PRO A 110 -11.17 -0.15 18.28
C PRO A 110 -11.65 -1.53 17.84
N ARG A 111 -12.96 -1.82 17.88
CA ARG A 111 -13.50 -3.11 17.41
C ARG A 111 -13.47 -3.17 15.89
N GLU A 112 -13.80 -2.07 15.23
CA GLU A 112 -13.71 -1.95 13.78
C GLU A 112 -12.25 -2.09 13.30
N VAL A 113 -11.32 -1.38 13.97
CA VAL A 113 -9.88 -1.52 13.70
C VAL A 113 -9.43 -2.97 13.87
N GLY A 114 -9.80 -3.62 14.97
CA GLY A 114 -9.46 -5.03 15.21
C GLY A 114 -9.97 -5.96 14.10
N ARG A 115 -11.21 -5.78 13.65
CA ARG A 115 -11.79 -6.58 12.56
C ARG A 115 -11.01 -6.41 11.25
N LEU A 116 -10.74 -5.17 10.85
CA LEU A 116 -10.00 -4.85 9.63
C LEU A 116 -8.56 -5.38 9.67
N LEU A 117 -7.89 -5.27 10.82
CA LEU A 117 -6.50 -5.72 10.98
C LEU A 117 -6.36 -7.25 11.02
N ILE A 118 -7.39 -7.99 11.46
CA ILE A 118 -7.38 -9.45 11.36
C ILE A 118 -7.33 -9.86 9.89
N GLU A 119 -8.18 -9.28 9.05
CA GLU A 119 -8.21 -9.55 7.61
C GLU A 119 -6.88 -9.19 6.93
N VAL A 120 -6.31 -8.01 7.22
CA VAL A 120 -4.99 -7.59 6.72
C VAL A 120 -3.87 -8.50 7.25
N GLY A 121 -3.94 -8.91 8.52
CA GLY A 121 -2.97 -9.82 9.14
C GLY A 121 -2.98 -11.21 8.49
N HIS A 122 -4.17 -11.72 8.13
CA HIS A 122 -4.30 -12.97 7.37
C HIS A 122 -3.69 -12.84 5.97
N ALA A 123 -3.93 -11.72 5.27
CA ALA A 123 -3.32 -11.45 3.97
C ALA A 123 -1.78 -11.40 4.04
N LEU A 124 -1.24 -10.72 5.04
CA LEU A 124 0.21 -10.66 5.27
C LEU A 124 0.78 -12.04 5.60
N GLY A 125 0.14 -12.78 6.51
CA GLY A 125 0.57 -14.14 6.88
C GLY A 125 0.59 -15.10 5.67
N TYR A 126 -0.41 -15.00 4.79
CA TYR A 126 -0.42 -15.75 3.54
C TYR A 126 0.77 -15.38 2.64
N ALA A 127 1.01 -14.09 2.40
CA ALA A 127 2.15 -13.64 1.59
C ALA A 127 3.50 -14.06 2.20
N HIS A 128 3.66 -13.92 3.51
CA HIS A 128 4.86 -14.32 4.25
C HIS A 128 5.14 -15.82 4.12
N SER A 129 4.08 -16.65 4.12
CA SER A 129 4.22 -18.11 3.91
C SER A 129 4.78 -18.48 2.53
N LEU A 130 4.68 -17.57 1.56
CA LEU A 130 5.24 -17.69 0.21
C LEU A 130 6.59 -16.96 0.05
N GLY A 131 7.14 -16.43 1.15
CA GLY A 131 8.41 -15.69 1.15
C GLY A 131 8.30 -14.26 0.62
N LEU A 132 7.10 -13.73 0.45
CA LEU A 132 6.87 -12.37 -0.01
C LEU A 132 6.64 -11.43 1.17
N VAL A 133 7.36 -10.31 1.21
CA VAL A 133 7.20 -9.24 2.21
C VAL A 133 6.66 -8.00 1.52
N HIS A 134 5.60 -7.40 2.05
CA HIS A 134 4.90 -6.28 1.42
C HIS A 134 5.73 -4.98 1.43
N ARG A 135 6.39 -4.66 2.55
CA ARG A 135 7.34 -3.56 2.75
C ARG A 135 6.80 -2.13 2.62
N ASP A 136 5.49 -1.94 2.49
CA ASP A 136 4.83 -0.63 2.35
C ASP A 136 3.38 -0.70 2.89
N VAL A 137 3.18 -1.39 4.00
CA VAL A 137 1.87 -1.45 4.67
C VAL A 137 1.55 -0.07 5.25
N LYS A 138 0.42 0.52 4.85
CA LYS A 138 -0.05 1.83 5.32
C LYS A 138 -1.53 2.01 5.03
N PRO A 139 -2.24 2.97 5.66
CA PRO A 139 -3.67 3.18 5.43
C PRO A 139 -4.07 3.40 3.97
N HIS A 140 -3.17 3.93 3.14
CA HIS A 140 -3.45 4.15 1.71
C HIS A 140 -3.53 2.86 0.89
N ASN A 141 -2.82 1.81 1.32
CA ASN A 141 -2.68 0.55 0.58
C ASN A 141 -3.67 -0.52 1.07
N VAL A 142 -4.61 -0.15 1.94
CA VAL A 142 -5.68 -1.02 2.39
C VAL A 142 -7.01 -0.41 1.97
N LEU A 143 -7.71 -1.10 1.08
CA LEU A 143 -9.04 -0.75 0.60
C LEU A 143 -10.09 -1.44 1.46
N ILE A 144 -11.26 -0.83 1.59
CA ILE A 144 -12.44 -1.37 2.26
C ILE A 144 -13.57 -1.34 1.24
N ASP A 145 -14.25 -2.47 1.03
CA ASP A 145 -15.42 -2.54 0.16
C ASP A 145 -16.71 -2.07 0.87
N ALA A 146 -17.81 -2.04 0.13
CA ALA A 146 -19.12 -1.65 0.66
C ALA A 146 -19.68 -2.61 1.73
N ALA A 147 -19.19 -3.85 1.79
CA ALA A 147 -19.52 -4.83 2.83
C ALA A 147 -18.63 -4.68 4.08
N GLY A 148 -17.62 -3.81 4.02
CA GLY A 148 -16.69 -3.54 5.11
C GLY A 148 -15.45 -4.45 5.10
N HIS A 149 -15.24 -5.30 4.11
CA HIS A 149 -14.05 -6.16 4.05
C HIS A 149 -12.84 -5.39 3.53
N SER A 150 -11.69 -5.69 4.12
CA SER A 150 -10.41 -5.10 3.76
C SER A 150 -9.66 -5.91 2.71
N TYR A 151 -8.97 -5.19 1.83
CA TYR A 151 -8.12 -5.73 0.77
C TYR A 151 -6.77 -5.02 0.81
N LEU A 152 -5.71 -5.80 1.00
CA LEU A 152 -4.34 -5.32 0.93
C LEU A 152 -3.91 -5.21 -0.53
N ALA A 153 -3.52 -4.01 -0.95
CA ALA A 153 -3.11 -3.66 -2.30
C ALA A 153 -1.65 -3.19 -2.32
N ASP A 154 -1.07 -3.00 -3.51
CA ASP A 154 0.24 -2.36 -3.69
C ASP A 154 1.42 -3.05 -2.97
N PHE A 155 1.46 -4.38 -3.01
CA PHE A 155 2.63 -5.17 -2.64
C PHE A 155 3.86 -4.67 -3.39
N GLY A 156 4.85 -4.09 -2.69
CA GLY A 156 6.26 -3.95 -3.09
C GLY A 156 6.67 -3.32 -4.44
N LEU A 157 5.78 -3.18 -5.42
CA LEU A 157 6.06 -2.81 -6.82
C LEU A 157 6.80 -1.47 -6.95
N ALA A 158 6.55 -0.55 -6.01
CA ALA A 158 7.24 0.72 -5.93
C ALA A 158 8.75 0.58 -5.64
N LYS A 159 9.16 -0.46 -4.90
CA LYS A 159 10.57 -0.74 -4.60
C LYS A 159 11.26 -1.47 -5.73
N ALA A 160 10.61 -2.41 -6.42
CA ALA A 160 11.17 -2.96 -7.65
C ALA A 160 11.39 -1.87 -8.71
N ALA A 161 10.48 -0.89 -8.79
CA ALA A 161 10.63 0.30 -9.63
C ALA A 161 11.74 1.28 -9.16
N ALA A 162 12.28 1.12 -7.96
CA ALA A 162 13.33 2.01 -7.42
C ALA A 162 14.75 1.40 -7.41
N GLY A 163 14.89 0.11 -7.75
CA GLY A 163 16.18 -0.61 -7.78
C GLY A 163 16.75 -1.01 -6.40
N THR A 164 17.82 -1.81 -6.38
CA THR A 164 18.47 -2.35 -5.16
C THR A 164 19.30 -1.34 -4.36
N GLY A 165 19.27 -0.06 -4.72
CA GLY A 165 20.11 0.98 -4.13
C GLY A 165 19.33 2.28 -3.92
N VAL A 166 18.28 2.24 -3.10
CA VAL A 166 17.49 3.45 -2.83
C VAL A 166 18.27 4.37 -1.90
N SER A 167 18.81 5.44 -2.47
CA SER A 167 19.33 6.59 -1.73
C SER A 167 18.16 7.37 -1.10
N LEU A 168 18.30 7.72 0.19
CA LEU A 168 17.37 8.53 0.99
C LEU A 168 17.05 9.93 0.42
N ALA A 169 17.66 10.32 -0.70
CA ALA A 169 17.65 11.67 -1.23
C ALA A 169 16.46 12.03 -2.13
N THR A 170 15.73 11.06 -2.69
CA THR A 170 14.61 11.37 -3.61
C THR A 170 13.31 11.52 -2.84
N LYS A 171 12.89 12.78 -2.61
CA LYS A 171 11.70 13.23 -1.85
C LYS A 171 10.32 12.71 -2.31
N GLY A 172 10.25 11.60 -3.05
CA GLY A 172 8.99 11.00 -3.50
C GLY A 172 9.04 9.51 -3.84
N SER A 173 10.18 8.83 -3.67
CA SER A 173 10.38 7.44 -4.13
C SER A 173 10.56 6.43 -3.01
N ILE A 174 10.74 6.91 -1.78
CA ILE A 174 10.74 6.09 -0.57
C ILE A 174 9.30 6.10 -0.07
N GLY A 175 8.76 4.92 0.29
CA GLY A 175 7.43 4.79 0.91
C GLY A 175 7.20 5.85 1.99
N THR A 176 5.95 6.08 2.38
CA THR A 176 5.65 7.18 3.32
C THR A 176 6.46 6.97 4.61
N PRO A 177 7.49 7.80 4.90
CA PRO A 177 8.54 7.49 5.89
C PRO A 177 7.99 7.20 7.29
N ALA A 178 6.81 7.74 7.57
CA ALA A 178 6.04 7.55 8.78
C ALA A 178 5.64 6.10 9.10
N TYR A 179 5.75 5.15 8.16
CA TYR A 179 5.42 3.73 8.39
C TYR A 179 6.62 2.81 8.21
N MET A 180 7.81 3.35 7.95
CA MET A 180 9.00 2.53 7.71
C MET A 180 9.50 1.91 9.01
N SER A 181 9.87 0.64 8.93
CA SER A 181 10.47 -0.05 10.06
C SER A 181 11.95 0.32 10.24
N PRO A 182 12.52 0.19 11.46
CA PRO A 182 13.91 0.54 11.72
C PRO A 182 14.92 -0.16 10.79
N GLU A 183 14.69 -1.43 10.47
CA GLU A 183 15.52 -2.23 9.57
C GLU A 183 15.43 -1.76 8.10
N GLN A 184 14.27 -1.25 7.67
CA GLN A 184 14.14 -0.59 6.37
C GLN A 184 14.95 0.71 6.32
N ILE A 185 14.89 1.50 7.39
CA ILE A 185 15.60 2.79 7.49
C ILE A 185 17.12 2.59 7.53
N ARG A 186 17.58 1.57 8.26
CA ARG A 186 19.00 1.20 8.37
C ARG A 186 19.54 0.50 7.12
N ALA A 187 18.70 0.29 6.10
CA ALA A 187 19.04 -0.41 4.87
C ALA A 187 19.68 -1.79 5.13
N VAL A 188 19.13 -2.54 6.10
CA VAL A 188 19.58 -3.90 6.38
C VAL A 188 19.38 -4.74 5.12
N GLN A 189 20.42 -5.47 4.70
CA GLN A 189 20.40 -6.21 3.42
C GLN A 189 19.29 -7.27 3.33
N ALA A 190 18.80 -7.77 4.46
CA ALA A 190 17.71 -8.74 4.53
C ALA A 190 16.55 -8.18 5.39
N ILE A 191 15.59 -7.53 4.73
CA ILE A 191 14.31 -7.14 5.36
C ILE A 191 13.36 -8.33 5.27
N ASP A 192 12.96 -8.86 6.43
CA ASP A 192 12.01 -9.96 6.56
C ASP A 192 10.58 -9.47 6.90
N HIS A 193 9.71 -10.42 7.25
CA HIS A 193 8.30 -10.19 7.55
C HIS A 193 8.03 -9.26 8.76
N HIS A 194 9.01 -9.05 9.66
CA HIS A 194 8.85 -8.16 10.81
C HIS A 194 8.61 -6.70 10.38
N ALA A 195 9.11 -6.30 9.22
CA ALA A 195 8.86 -4.97 8.66
C ALA A 195 7.37 -4.72 8.44
N ASP A 196 6.63 -5.72 7.95
CA ASP A 196 5.19 -5.59 7.71
C ASP A 196 4.41 -5.54 9.03
N ILE A 197 4.85 -6.28 10.05
CA ILE A 197 4.26 -6.25 11.40
C ILE A 197 4.42 -4.85 12.00
N TYR A 198 5.62 -4.27 11.88
CA TYR A 198 5.90 -2.91 12.34
C TYR A 198 5.01 -1.89 11.63
N SER A 199 4.98 -1.92 10.30
CA SER A 199 4.17 -0.99 9.49
C SER A 199 2.66 -1.14 9.76
N LEU A 200 2.18 -2.37 10.00
CA LEU A 200 0.81 -2.63 10.43
C LEU A 200 0.52 -2.04 11.81
N ALA A 201 1.48 -2.11 12.75
CA ALA A 201 1.34 -1.54 14.08
C ALA A 201 1.31 0.00 14.05
N VAL A 202 2.12 0.64 13.21
CA VAL A 202 2.03 2.08 12.96
C VAL A 202 0.66 2.44 12.38
N THR A 203 0.19 1.70 11.38
CA THR A 203 -1.14 1.88 10.77
C THR A 203 -2.24 1.77 11.83
N THR A 204 -2.12 0.78 12.72
CA THR A 204 -3.06 0.55 13.83
C THR A 204 -3.06 1.71 14.82
N PHE A 205 -1.88 2.21 15.19
CA PHE A 205 -1.73 3.36 16.08
C PHE A 205 -2.45 4.58 15.49
N GLU A 206 -2.25 4.85 14.20
CA GLU A 206 -2.86 5.99 13.53
C GLU A 206 -4.38 5.86 13.44
N LEU A 207 -4.91 4.68 13.08
CA LEU A 207 -6.35 4.45 13.05
C LEU A 207 -7.00 4.70 14.41
N LEU A 208 -6.38 4.23 15.49
CA LEU A 208 -6.93 4.34 16.83
C LEU A 208 -6.82 5.75 17.43
N THR A 209 -5.82 6.53 17.02
CA THR A 209 -5.52 7.84 17.64
C THR A 209 -5.78 9.03 16.73
N GLY A 210 -6.00 8.79 15.43
CA GLY A 210 -6.06 9.81 14.40
C GLY A 210 -4.71 10.48 14.10
N ARG A 211 -3.61 10.00 14.69
CA ARG A 211 -2.27 10.61 14.58
C ARG A 211 -1.21 9.54 14.41
N GLN A 212 -0.20 9.81 13.59
CA GLN A 212 0.98 8.95 13.50
C GLN A 212 1.76 8.97 14.83
N PRO A 213 2.44 7.88 15.20
CA PRO A 213 3.21 7.81 16.45
C PRO A 213 4.35 8.84 16.45
N TYR A 214 4.99 9.04 15.29
CA TYR A 214 6.11 9.96 15.14
C TYR A 214 5.79 11.05 14.12
N THR A 215 6.19 12.27 14.41
CA THR A 215 5.93 13.45 13.57
C THR A 215 7.16 14.34 13.51
N GLY A 216 7.30 15.12 12.44
CA GLY A 216 8.44 16.01 12.22
C GLY A 216 8.79 16.08 10.73
N ASP A 217 9.96 16.65 10.43
CA ASP A 217 10.54 16.50 9.10
C ASP A 217 10.99 15.05 8.84
N LEU A 218 11.43 14.79 7.61
CA LEU A 218 11.87 13.46 7.19
C LEU A 218 12.94 12.87 8.12
N ALA A 219 13.98 13.63 8.44
CA ALA A 219 15.10 13.15 9.24
C ALA A 219 14.65 12.85 10.68
N ALA A 220 13.82 13.71 11.26
CA ALA A 220 13.26 13.54 12.58
C ALA A 220 12.37 12.30 12.69
N VAL A 221 11.50 12.05 11.70
CA VAL A 221 10.61 10.87 11.69
C VAL A 221 11.44 9.58 11.58
N LEU A 222 12.40 9.53 10.66
CA LEU A 222 13.28 8.37 10.49
C LEU A 222 14.10 8.07 11.76
N TYR A 223 14.63 9.12 12.40
CA TYR A 223 15.34 9.00 13.67
C TYR A 223 14.44 8.46 14.77
N GLN A 224 13.21 8.98 14.90
CA GLN A 224 12.26 8.55 15.91
C GLN A 224 11.88 7.07 15.76
N HIS A 225 11.61 6.59 14.55
CA HIS A 225 11.37 5.17 14.32
C HIS A 225 12.54 4.29 14.82
N CYS A 226 13.79 4.75 14.66
CA CYS A 226 14.97 3.98 15.04
C CYS A 226 15.32 4.02 16.52
N PHE A 227 15.00 5.12 17.22
CA PHE A 227 15.61 5.44 18.52
C PHE A 227 14.67 6.03 19.57
N ALA A 228 13.49 6.53 19.20
CA ALA A 228 12.57 7.12 20.16
C ALA A 228 11.74 6.05 20.87
N GLU A 229 11.30 6.37 22.09
CA GLU A 229 10.34 5.54 22.79
C GLU A 229 9.02 5.45 22.02
N ILE A 230 8.34 4.30 22.12
CA ILE A 230 7.04 4.08 21.50
C ILE A 230 5.99 4.90 22.28
N PRO A 231 5.30 5.86 21.62
CA PRO A 231 4.28 6.65 22.29
C PRO A 231 3.15 5.76 22.81
N ALA A 232 2.66 6.05 24.01
CA ALA A 232 1.52 5.34 24.56
C ALA A 232 0.22 5.80 23.88
N ALA A 233 -0.41 4.95 23.06
CA ALA A 233 -1.69 5.27 22.42
C ALA A 233 -2.77 5.71 23.42
N ARG A 234 -2.77 5.14 24.63
CA ARG A 234 -3.67 5.50 25.73
C ARG A 234 -3.45 6.90 26.30
N ALA A 235 -2.27 7.49 26.11
CA ALA A 235 -2.04 8.89 26.47
C ALA A 235 -2.79 9.84 25.52
N LEU A 236 -3.03 9.43 24.27
CA LEU A 236 -3.80 10.17 23.28
C LEU A 236 -5.29 9.85 23.35
N VAL A 237 -5.63 8.57 23.58
CA VAL A 237 -7.01 8.07 23.65
C VAL A 237 -7.19 7.23 24.92
N PRO A 238 -7.50 7.87 26.07
CA PRO A 238 -7.59 7.18 27.38
C PRO A 238 -8.61 6.03 27.45
N SER A 239 -9.64 6.09 26.59
CA SER A 239 -10.70 5.08 26.48
C SER A 239 -10.25 3.76 25.83
N LEU A 240 -9.05 3.71 25.22
CA LEU A 240 -8.55 2.47 24.63
C LEU A 240 -8.35 1.37 25.69
N PRO A 241 -8.75 0.12 25.40
CA PRO A 241 -8.52 -1.00 26.30
C PRO A 241 -7.03 -1.23 26.58
N PRO A 242 -6.62 -1.57 27.83
CA PRO A 242 -5.22 -1.84 28.16
C PRO A 242 -4.48 -2.80 27.21
N PRO A 243 -5.09 -3.94 26.79
CA PRO A 243 -4.41 -4.89 25.91
C PRO A 243 -3.97 -4.30 24.56
N VAL A 244 -4.63 -3.25 24.06
CA VAL A 244 -4.26 -2.58 22.81
C VAL A 244 -2.87 -1.96 22.92
N GLY A 245 -2.55 -1.35 24.06
CA GLY A 245 -1.23 -0.79 24.31
C GLY A 245 -0.12 -1.85 24.36
N ASP A 246 -0.42 -3.03 24.92
CA ASP A 246 0.52 -4.14 24.97
C ASP A 246 0.85 -4.69 23.58
N VAL A 247 -0.18 -4.85 22.73
CA VAL A 247 -0.02 -5.32 21.34
C VAL A 247 0.81 -4.32 20.54
N LEU A 248 0.48 -3.03 20.60
CA LEU A 248 1.23 -1.97 19.89
C LEU A 248 2.69 -1.91 20.34
N ARG A 249 2.95 -1.98 21.65
CA ARG A 249 4.33 -1.97 22.17
C ARG A 249 5.13 -3.17 21.67
N ARG A 250 4.53 -4.36 21.65
CA ARG A 250 5.20 -5.57 21.18
C ARG A 250 5.49 -5.53 19.67
N ALA A 251 4.56 -4.99 18.88
CA ALA A 251 4.70 -4.96 17.42
C ALA A 251 5.58 -3.81 16.89
N LEU A 252 5.81 -2.76 17.71
CA LEU A 252 6.69 -1.63 17.39
C LEU A 252 8.10 -1.75 18.01
N ALA A 253 8.38 -2.83 18.73
CA ALA A 253 9.66 -3.08 19.40
C ALA A 253 10.73 -3.63 18.46
#